data_AF-A0A4Y9IUQ1-F1
#
_entry.id   AF-A0A4Y9IUQ1-F1
#
_cell.length_a   1.000
_cell.length_b   1.000
_cell.length_c   1.000
_cell.angle_alpha   90.00
_cell.angle_beta   90.00
_cell.angle_gamma   90.00
#
_symmetry.space_group_name_H-M   'P 1'
#
loop_
_entity.id
_entity.type
_entity.pdbx_description
1 polymer ?
#
loop_
_entity_poly.entity_id
_entity_poly.type
_entity_poly.pdbx_seq_one_letter_code
_entity_poly.pdbx_strand_id
1 'polypeptide(L)'
;KNVADLPANTQFAFKTPVDTAQAGEIEAIVVVTYPDGSQDEVLVNITVTEPNADTYTPTTQAQSVDKGSQPVAKDSIKNVADLPANTQFAFKTPVDTAQAGEIEAIVVVTYPDGS
;
A
#
# COMPACT_ATOMS: atom_id res chain seq x y z
N LYS A 1 5.22 21.40 18.00
CA LYS A 1 4.38 21.10 19.19
C LYS A 1 3.67 19.79 18.89
N ASN A 2 3.75 18.81 19.79
CA ASN A 2 3.19 17.47 19.55
C ASN A 2 1.73 17.40 19.98
N VAL A 3 0.95 16.57 19.30
CA VAL A 3 -0.47 16.31 19.62
C VAL A 3 -0.63 15.75 21.04
N ALA A 4 0.40 15.09 21.58
CA ALA A 4 0.43 14.51 22.92
C ALA A 4 0.37 15.53 24.07
N ASP A 5 0.64 16.82 23.80
CA ASP A 5 0.62 17.88 24.82
C ASP A 5 -0.73 18.63 24.89
N LEU A 6 -1.72 18.22 24.08
CA LEU A 6 -3.01 18.91 23.97
C LEU A 6 -4.01 18.42 25.04
N PRO A 7 -4.92 19.29 25.51
CA PRO A 7 -5.97 18.90 26.46
C PRO A 7 -6.78 17.70 25.97
N ALA A 8 -7.22 16.85 26.91
CA ALA A 8 -8.15 15.78 26.58
C ALA A 8 -9.46 16.36 25.99
N ASN A 9 -10.01 15.70 24.96
CA ASN A 9 -11.16 16.15 24.15
C ASN A 9 -10.89 17.28 23.15
N THR A 10 -9.64 17.63 22.86
CA THR A 10 -9.32 18.44 21.68
C THR A 10 -9.76 17.71 20.41
N GLN A 11 -10.49 18.42 19.53
CA GLN A 11 -10.98 17.90 18.24
C GLN A 11 -10.15 18.49 17.10
N PHE A 12 -9.99 17.69 16.03
CA PHE A 12 -9.29 18.06 14.82
C PHE A 12 -10.21 17.88 13.62
N ALA A 13 -10.30 18.90 12.78
CA ALA A 13 -11.01 18.83 11.52
C ALA A 13 -10.27 19.63 10.44
N PHE A 14 -10.34 19.20 9.18
CA PHE A 14 -9.90 20.06 8.09
C PHE A 14 -10.87 21.21 7.91
N LYS A 15 -10.34 22.43 7.74
CA LYS A 15 -11.13 23.65 7.50
C LYS A 15 -11.92 23.55 6.19
N THR A 16 -11.34 22.88 5.20
CA THR A 16 -11.95 22.58 3.89
C THR A 16 -11.70 21.12 3.54
N PRO A 17 -12.59 20.47 2.76
CA PRO A 17 -12.31 19.15 2.21
C PRO A 17 -10.97 19.14 1.46
N VAL A 18 -10.15 18.13 1.71
CA VAL A 18 -8.88 17.92 1.00
C VAL A 18 -9.17 17.04 -0.22
N ASP A 19 -8.78 17.49 -1.41
CA ASP A 19 -8.91 16.71 -2.63
C ASP A 19 -7.70 15.79 -2.77
N THR A 20 -7.91 14.47 -2.69
CA THR A 20 -6.84 13.48 -2.83
C THR A 20 -6.96 12.68 -4.13
N ALA A 21 -7.67 13.21 -5.15
CA ALA A 21 -7.86 12.52 -6.42
C ALA A 21 -6.60 12.50 -7.30
N GLN A 22 -5.63 13.39 -7.05
CA GLN A 22 -4.36 13.46 -7.76
C GLN A 22 -3.19 13.41 -6.78
N ALA A 23 -2.12 12.72 -7.17
CA ALA A 23 -0.88 12.71 -6.41
C ALA A 23 -0.22 14.11 -6.44
N GLY A 24 0.43 14.48 -5.34
CA GLY A 24 1.08 15.78 -5.18
C GLY A 24 1.11 16.26 -3.74
N GLU A 25 1.75 17.42 -3.53
CA GLU A 25 1.72 18.13 -2.25
C GLU A 25 0.52 19.08 -2.19
N ILE A 26 -0.19 19.03 -1.08
CA ILE A 26 -1.41 19.81 -0.84
C ILE A 26 -1.28 20.49 0.52
N GLU A 27 -1.36 21.81 0.52
CA GLU A 27 -1.48 22.58 1.76
C GLU A 27 -2.93 22.53 2.25
N ALA A 28 -3.13 22.07 3.49
CA ALA A 28 -4.43 22.02 4.14
C ALA A 28 -4.37 22.73 5.49
N ILE A 29 -5.50 23.32 5.90
CA ILE A 29 -5.62 23.93 7.22
C ILE A 29 -6.39 22.98 8.13
N VAL A 30 -5.79 22.59 9.25
CA VAL A 30 -6.45 21.84 10.32
C VAL A 30 -6.91 22.83 11.38
N VAL A 31 -8.20 22.81 11.69
CA VAL A 31 -8.78 23.53 12.82
C VAL A 31 -8.72 22.63 14.04
N VAL A 32 -8.03 23.11 15.06
CA VAL A 32 -7.93 22.47 16.38
C VAL A 32 -8.93 23.15 17.30
N THR A 33 -9.93 22.43 17.78
CA THR A 33 -10.93 22.95 18.72
C THR A 33 -10.67 22.40 20.12
N TYR A 34 -10.39 23.29 21.08
CA TYR A 34 -10.10 22.93 22.46
C TYR A 34 -11.40 22.78 23.29
N PRO A 35 -11.34 22.11 24.46
CA PRO A 35 -12.50 21.92 25.32
C PRO A 35 -13.12 23.23 25.85
N ASP A 36 -12.33 24.30 25.95
CA ASP A 36 -12.80 25.63 26.34
C ASP A 36 -13.50 26.39 25.19
N GLY A 37 -13.57 25.77 24.01
CA GLY A 37 -14.16 26.32 22.80
C GLY A 37 -13.22 27.23 22.00
N SER A 38 -11.99 27.47 22.47
CA SER A 38 -10.98 28.19 21.69
C SER A 38 -10.54 27.36 20.48
N GLN A 39 -10.01 28.04 19.45
CA GLN A 39 -9.59 27.40 18.20
C GLN A 39 -8.21 27.88 17.76
N ASP A 40 -7.42 26.96 17.22
CA ASP A 40 -6.18 27.25 16.49
C ASP A 40 -6.30 26.72 15.05
N GLU A 41 -5.68 27.43 14.12
CA GLU A 41 -5.53 26.99 12.73
C GLU A 41 -4.07 26.63 12.46
N VAL A 42 -3.85 25.40 12.01
CA VAL A 42 -2.52 24.87 11.70
C VAL A 42 -2.46 24.53 10.23
N LEU A 43 -1.53 25.17 9.51
CA LEU A 43 -1.20 24.78 8.14
C LEU A 43 -0.39 23.49 8.17
N VAL A 44 -0.83 22.49 7.41
CA VAL A 44 -0.15 21.20 7.23
C VAL A 44 0.09 20.97 5.74
N ASN A 45 1.23 20.36 5.41
CA ASN A 45 1.48 19.84 4.07
C ASN A 45 1.10 18.36 4.04
N ILE A 46 0.23 17.97 3.11
CA ILE A 46 -0.21 16.61 2.87
C ILE A 46 0.40 16.16 1.55
N THR A 47 1.16 15.08 1.57
CA THR A 47 1.64 14.43 0.36
C THR A 47 0.70 13.30 -0.02
N VAL A 48 0.05 13.42 -1.17
CA VAL A 48 -0.74 12.35 -1.80
C VAL A 48 0.18 11.60 -2.76
N THR A 49 0.30 10.30 -2.61
CA THR A 49 1.08 9.42 -3.49
C THR A 49 0.17 8.55 -4.33
N GLU A 50 0.67 8.10 -5.49
CA GLU A 50 -0.03 7.07 -6.27
C GLU A 50 0.01 5.72 -5.55
N PRO A 51 -1.01 4.86 -5.72
CA PRO A 51 -0.94 3.47 -5.29
C PRO A 51 0.23 2.74 -5.94
N ASN A 52 0.91 1.90 -5.18
CA ASN A 52 2.05 1.12 -5.67
C ASN A 52 1.64 0.21 -6.84
N ALA A 53 0.40 -0.28 -6.89
CA ALA A 53 -0.10 -1.05 -8.01
C ALA A 53 -0.16 -0.27 -9.33
N ASP A 54 -0.33 1.06 -9.28
CA ASP A 54 -0.33 1.92 -10.48
C ASP A 54 1.10 2.31 -10.89
N THR A 55 2.02 2.39 -9.93
CA THR A 55 3.43 2.76 -10.16
C THR A 55 4.31 1.56 -10.53
N TYR A 56 4.07 0.38 -9.96
CA TYR A 56 4.92 -0.80 -10.11
C TYR A 56 4.22 -1.92 -10.88
N THR A 57 4.84 -2.33 -11.98
CA THR A 57 4.35 -3.45 -12.80
C THR A 57 5.20 -4.70 -12.54
N PRO A 58 4.62 -5.79 -12.01
CA PRO A 58 5.33 -7.05 -11.85
C PRO A 58 5.57 -7.68 -13.22
N THR A 59 6.80 -8.08 -13.48
CA THR A 59 7.17 -8.84 -14.68
C THR A 59 7.24 -10.32 -14.32
N THR A 60 6.51 -11.16 -15.03
CA THR A 60 6.49 -12.59 -14.76
C THR A 60 7.66 -13.32 -15.41
N GLN A 61 7.97 -14.50 -14.86
CA GLN A 61 8.88 -15.48 -15.45
C GLN A 61 8.35 -16.89 -15.20
N ALA A 62 8.72 -17.81 -16.08
CA ALA A 62 8.48 -19.23 -15.85
C ALA A 62 9.35 -19.73 -14.68
N GLN A 63 8.79 -20.62 -13.87
CA GLN A 63 9.53 -21.39 -12.89
C GLN A 63 9.42 -22.88 -13.22
N SER A 64 10.42 -23.66 -12.84
CA SER A 64 10.40 -25.11 -12.97
C SER A 64 10.59 -25.75 -11.60
N VAL A 65 9.74 -26.70 -11.27
CA VAL A 65 9.76 -27.46 -10.01
C VAL A 65 9.63 -28.94 -10.29
N ASP A 66 10.16 -29.76 -9.39
CA ASP A 66 9.99 -31.21 -9.48
C ASP A 66 8.54 -31.64 -9.22
N LYS A 67 8.16 -32.79 -9.76
CA LYS A 67 6.84 -33.40 -9.55
C LYS A 67 6.55 -33.59 -8.07
N GLY A 68 5.42 -33.09 -7.60
CA GLY A 68 4.98 -33.17 -6.20
C GLY A 68 5.57 -32.09 -5.29
N SER A 69 6.45 -31.22 -5.80
CA SER A 69 6.97 -30.07 -5.05
C SER A 69 6.02 -28.87 -5.13
N GLN A 70 5.99 -28.07 -4.08
CA GLN A 70 5.17 -26.86 -4.06
C GLN A 70 5.96 -25.68 -4.67
N PRO A 71 5.46 -25.03 -5.73
CA PRO A 71 6.09 -23.85 -6.28
C PRO A 71 5.98 -22.65 -5.34
N VAL A 72 6.86 -21.66 -5.52
CA VAL A 72 6.87 -20.42 -4.75
C VAL A 72 6.43 -19.28 -5.67
N ALA A 73 5.39 -18.55 -5.30
CA ALA A 73 4.81 -17.48 -6.14
C ALA A 73 5.83 -16.37 -6.45
N LYS A 74 6.68 -16.02 -5.49
CA LYS A 74 7.75 -15.03 -5.64
C LYS A 74 8.74 -15.40 -6.76
N ASP A 75 9.02 -16.69 -6.95
CA ASP A 75 9.99 -17.16 -7.94
C ASP A 75 9.43 -17.07 -9.38
N SER A 76 8.12 -16.84 -9.52
CA SER A 76 7.48 -16.52 -10.80
C SER A 76 7.52 -15.03 -11.15
N ILE A 77 8.12 -14.18 -10.31
CA ILE A 77 8.28 -12.75 -10.57
C ILE A 77 9.75 -12.43 -10.81
N LYS A 78 10.05 -11.82 -11.96
CA LYS A 78 11.42 -11.53 -12.41
C LYS A 78 12.03 -10.32 -11.71
N ASN A 79 11.23 -9.28 -11.49
CA ASN A 79 11.68 -7.96 -11.03
C ASN A 79 11.39 -7.71 -9.54
N VAL A 80 11.45 -8.74 -8.69
CA VAL A 80 11.11 -8.60 -7.26
C VAL A 80 11.98 -7.54 -6.55
N ALA A 81 13.22 -7.35 -6.99
CA ALA A 81 14.12 -6.34 -6.44
C ALA A 81 13.69 -4.90 -6.78
N ASP A 82 12.91 -4.72 -7.85
CA ASP A 82 12.40 -3.41 -8.30
C ASP A 82 11.05 -3.08 -7.65
N LEU A 83 10.42 -4.06 -6.98
CA LEU A 83 9.16 -3.86 -6.28
C LEU A 83 9.41 -3.33 -4.86
N PRO A 84 8.44 -2.61 -4.26
CA PRO A 84 8.54 -2.10 -2.91
C PRO A 84 8.90 -3.18 -1.87
N ALA A 85 9.66 -2.80 -0.85
CA ALA A 85 9.93 -3.69 0.27
C ALA A 85 8.62 -4.16 0.94
N ASN A 86 8.59 -5.41 1.41
CA ASN A 86 7.41 -6.08 1.98
C ASN A 86 6.26 -6.36 1.00
N THR A 87 6.48 -6.22 -0.32
CA THR A 87 5.56 -6.77 -1.32
C THR A 87 5.39 -8.28 -1.13
N GLN A 88 4.15 -8.75 -1.08
CA GLN A 88 3.80 -10.16 -0.89
C GLN A 88 3.37 -10.80 -2.21
N PHE A 89 3.65 -12.10 -2.33
CA PHE A 89 3.34 -12.88 -3.52
C PHE A 89 2.65 -14.17 -3.11
N ALA A 90 1.48 -14.43 -3.69
CA ALA A 90 0.73 -15.64 -3.45
C ALA A 90 0.12 -16.16 -4.75
N PHE A 91 -0.06 -17.48 -4.86
CA PHE A 91 -0.88 -18.01 -5.94
C PHE A 91 -2.36 -17.78 -5.61
N LYS A 92 -3.14 -17.33 -6.60
CA LYS A 92 -4.58 -17.12 -6.46
C LYS A 92 -5.30 -18.41 -6.06
N THR A 93 -4.82 -19.53 -6.57
CA THR A 93 -5.30 -20.88 -6.26
C THR A 93 -4.09 -21.79 -6.00
N PRO A 94 -4.23 -22.83 -5.16
CA PRO A 94 -3.19 -23.83 -5.00
C PRO A 94 -2.76 -24.42 -6.35
N VAL A 95 -1.45 -24.57 -6.55
CA VAL A 95 -0.88 -25.16 -7.78
C VAL A 95 -0.64 -26.64 -7.53
N ASP A 96 -1.28 -27.50 -8.33
CA ASP A 96 -1.12 -28.95 -8.26
C ASP A 96 0.00 -29.42 -9.20
N THR A 97 1.09 -29.92 -8.61
CA THR A 97 2.25 -30.44 -9.34
C THR A 97 2.35 -31.97 -9.29
N ALA A 98 1.27 -32.66 -8.92
CA ALA A 98 1.24 -34.13 -8.84
C ALA A 98 1.40 -34.81 -10.21
N GLN A 99 1.23 -34.07 -11.31
CA GLN A 99 1.51 -34.52 -12.68
C GLN A 99 2.52 -33.59 -13.34
N ALA A 100 3.42 -34.16 -14.14
CA ALA A 100 4.41 -33.37 -14.88
C ALA A 100 3.72 -32.71 -16.10
N GLY A 101 4.06 -31.46 -16.37
CA GLY A 101 3.51 -30.68 -17.48
C GLY A 101 3.64 -29.19 -17.25
N GLU A 102 3.20 -28.41 -18.22
CA GLU A 102 3.05 -26.97 -18.07
C GLU A 102 1.75 -26.67 -17.33
N ILE A 103 1.83 -25.88 -16.26
CA ILE A 103 0.69 -25.50 -15.43
C ILE A 103 0.61 -23.98 -15.44
N GLU A 104 -0.51 -23.44 -15.91
CA GLU A 104 -0.79 -22.01 -15.81
C GLU A 104 -1.30 -21.69 -14.40
N ALA A 105 -0.69 -20.68 -13.77
CA ALA A 105 -1.06 -20.20 -12.44
C ALA A 105 -1.07 -18.67 -12.42
N ILE A 106 -1.95 -18.10 -11.60
CA ILE A 106 -2.05 -16.66 -11.39
C ILE A 106 -1.35 -16.31 -10.08
N VAL A 107 -0.37 -15.41 -10.15
CA VAL A 107 0.25 -14.80 -8.97
C VAL A 107 -0.49 -13.50 -8.64
N VAL A 108 -0.94 -13.39 -7.40
CA VAL A 108 -1.44 -12.15 -6.80
C VAL A 108 -0.25 -11.47 -6.12
N VAL A 109 -0.06 -10.20 -6.44
CA VAL A 109 0.95 -9.32 -5.84
C VAL A 109 0.20 -8.36 -4.92
N THR A 110 0.65 -8.22 -3.68
CA THR A 110 0.08 -7.29 -2.70
C THR A 110 1.17 -6.36 -2.21
N TYR A 111 0.99 -5.06 -2.44
CA TYR A 111 1.95 -4.03 -2.12
C TYR A 111 1.81 -3.56 -0.66
N PRO A 112 2.86 -2.96 -0.07
CA PRO A 112 2.86 -2.53 1.33
C PRO A 112 1.86 -1.41 1.65
N ASP A 113 1.42 -0.65 0.66
CA ASP A 113 0.36 0.37 0.79
C ASP A 113 -1.06 -0.24 0.77
N GLY A 114 -1.16 -1.55 0.59
CA GLY A 114 -2.42 -2.30 0.55
C GLY A 114 -3.03 -2.45 -0.84
N SER A 115 -2.37 -1.93 -1.89
CA SER A 115 -2.77 -2.12 -3.28
C SER A 115 -2.43 -3.49 -3.87
#